data_AF-A0A957XWM3-F1
#
_entry.id   AF-A0A957XWM3-F1
#
_cell.length_a   1.000
_cell.length_b   1.000
_cell.length_c   1.000
_cell.angle_alpha   90.00
_cell.angle_beta   90.00
_cell.angle_gamma   90.00
#
_symmetry.space_group_name_H-M   'P 1'
#
loop_
_entity.id
_entity.type
_entity.pdbx_description
1 polymer ?
#
loop_
_entity_poly.entity_id
_entity_poly.type
_entity_poly.pdbx_seq_one_letter_code
_entity_poly.pdbx_strand_id
1 'polypeptide(L)'
;MKLIVRSNLAEKLQDPANLVQADPDTREVEQLPLLDGIVTSRGAQPRSPRSGRGLSPIYLDKPHTPERSSLVYTRRQGKKRIVFGWYGGKFSHLEWLLPLLPDCHHYCEPFAGSGAVLLNRRPAPVETYNDIDGDVVNFFRVLRDRTEELEKAIALTPFSREEFYFAIHGDTQGISDVERARRFYIRARQARTGLAQTATLGRWANCKDTSRAGMSGVVSRWLGGVAGLDEIAARLLRVQIENRPAVDVIRLYDGPRTLFYCDPPYLHSTRGDAKAYGFEMSEEEHRELATVLNQCQGMAAISGYRCDLLDDLYQGWRRFDAPKKKIHSVKQTRQESLWMNY
;
A
#
# COMPACT_ATOMS: atom_id res chain seq x y z
N MET A 1 39.96 22.02 16.06
CA MET A 1 40.78 20.81 16.25
C MET A 1 41.24 20.35 14.86
N LYS A 2 42.55 20.34 14.59
CA LYS A 2 43.16 19.93 13.31
C LYS A 2 42.97 18.42 13.07
N LEU A 3 42.76 18.00 11.82
CA LEU A 3 43.36 16.81 11.19
C LEU A 3 43.03 16.86 9.68
N ILE A 4 43.95 17.27 8.81
CA ILE A 4 44.89 16.43 8.02
C ILE A 4 44.17 15.42 7.12
N VAL A 5 44.06 15.74 5.83
CA VAL A 5 43.90 14.78 4.74
C VAL A 5 45.15 14.88 3.88
N ARG A 6 45.90 13.79 3.81
CA ARG A 6 47.06 13.62 2.93
C ARG A 6 46.60 13.25 1.52
N SER A 7 47.29 13.85 0.57
CA SER A 7 47.32 13.62 -0.88
C SER A 7 47.85 12.23 -1.27
N ASN A 8 47.39 11.66 -2.39
CA ASN A 8 48.17 11.51 -3.64
C ASN A 8 47.59 10.53 -4.66
N LEU A 9 48.01 10.76 -5.92
CA LEU A 9 47.97 9.96 -7.16
C LEU A 9 46.66 10.03 -7.97
N ALA A 10 46.55 10.81 -9.06
CA ALA A 10 47.33 10.90 -10.31
C ALA A 10 47.13 9.71 -11.27
N GLU A 11 46.32 9.98 -12.31
CA GLU A 11 46.38 9.58 -13.72
C GLU A 11 46.82 8.16 -14.13
N LYS A 12 46.02 7.50 -14.99
CA LYS A 12 46.36 7.29 -16.43
C LYS A 12 45.39 6.37 -17.20
N LEU A 13 45.05 6.82 -18.42
CA LEU A 13 44.96 6.10 -19.72
C LEU A 13 43.80 5.09 -19.92
N GLN A 14 42.82 5.38 -20.79
CA GLN A 14 42.79 5.28 -22.27
C GLN A 14 42.32 3.90 -22.79
N ASP A 15 41.14 3.96 -23.42
CA ASP A 15 40.55 3.00 -24.35
C ASP A 15 41.45 2.80 -25.60
N PRO A 16 41.47 1.61 -26.22
CA PRO A 16 40.86 1.56 -27.55
C PRO A 16 40.15 0.24 -27.95
N ALA A 17 39.21 0.42 -28.87
CA ALA A 17 38.45 -0.56 -29.62
C ALA A 17 39.23 -1.43 -30.64
N ASN A 18 38.57 -2.54 -31.04
CA ASN A 18 38.63 -3.35 -32.30
C ASN A 18 38.85 -4.85 -32.04
N LEU A 19 38.31 -5.86 -32.75
CA LEU A 19 37.41 -6.04 -33.93
C LEU A 19 37.11 -7.56 -34.04
N VAL A 20 35.91 -7.91 -34.54
CA VAL A 20 35.58 -8.96 -35.56
C VAL A 20 35.53 -10.48 -35.24
N GLN A 21 34.29 -10.99 -35.34
CA GLN A 21 33.73 -12.19 -36.03
C GLN A 21 34.50 -13.53 -36.14
N ALA A 22 33.81 -14.65 -35.83
CA ALA A 22 33.34 -15.68 -36.80
C ALA A 22 32.62 -16.86 -36.09
N ASP A 23 31.63 -17.43 -36.79
CA ASP A 23 30.63 -18.46 -36.43
C ASP A 23 31.07 -19.87 -37.01
N PRO A 24 30.20 -20.89 -37.18
CA PRO A 24 29.78 -22.00 -36.30
C PRO A 24 30.26 -23.42 -36.74
N ASP A 25 29.78 -24.46 -36.02
CA ASP A 25 29.13 -25.69 -36.54
C ASP A 25 29.71 -27.07 -36.13
N THR A 26 28.83 -28.09 -36.17
CA THR A 26 28.88 -29.57 -35.93
C THR A 26 28.34 -30.07 -34.57
N ARG A 27 27.10 -30.61 -34.46
CA ARG A 27 26.52 -31.94 -34.90
C ARG A 27 27.19 -33.13 -34.19
N GLU A 28 26.58 -34.22 -33.71
CA GLU A 28 25.28 -34.92 -33.83
C GLU A 28 25.25 -35.97 -32.65
N VAL A 29 24.12 -36.22 -31.95
CA VAL A 29 23.18 -37.38 -32.06
C VAL A 29 23.73 -38.77 -31.65
N GLU A 30 23.11 -39.43 -30.66
CA GLU A 30 22.64 -40.83 -30.77
C GLU A 30 21.76 -41.31 -29.60
N GLN A 31 20.80 -42.18 -29.92
CA GLN A 31 19.73 -42.75 -29.09
C GLN A 31 19.76 -44.30 -29.15
N LEU A 32 19.30 -44.94 -28.05
CA LEU A 32 18.62 -46.26 -27.94
C LEU A 32 19.48 -47.56 -28.10
N PRO A 33 19.04 -48.77 -27.62
CA PRO A 33 17.65 -49.22 -27.36
C PRO A 33 17.35 -50.12 -26.11
N LEU A 34 16.05 -50.49 -26.01
CA LEU A 34 15.33 -51.46 -25.15
C LEU A 34 15.86 -52.91 -25.18
N LEU A 35 15.44 -53.76 -24.21
CA LEU A 35 14.87 -55.11 -24.43
C LEU A 35 14.17 -55.72 -23.17
N ASP A 36 13.22 -56.63 -23.44
CA ASP A 36 12.12 -57.21 -22.62
C ASP A 36 12.45 -58.30 -21.56
N GLY A 37 11.46 -58.65 -20.71
CA GLY A 37 11.36 -59.95 -20.03
C GLY A 37 10.26 -60.11 -18.95
N ILE A 38 9.36 -61.08 -19.13
CA ILE A 38 8.14 -61.39 -18.35
C ILE A 38 8.36 -62.62 -17.40
N VAL A 39 7.55 -62.77 -16.31
CA VAL A 39 6.93 -64.03 -15.76
C VAL A 39 7.13 -64.37 -14.24
N THR A 40 6.00 -64.23 -13.49
CA THR A 40 5.36 -65.05 -12.40
C THR A 40 5.94 -65.38 -11.00
N SER A 41 5.15 -64.97 -9.99
CA SER A 41 4.48 -65.76 -8.92
C SER A 41 5.12 -66.10 -7.54
N ARG A 42 4.28 -65.84 -6.51
CA ARG A 42 4.08 -66.49 -5.18
C ARG A 42 5.18 -66.44 -4.10
N GLY A 43 4.82 -65.79 -2.98
CA GLY A 43 4.64 -66.49 -1.69
C GLY A 43 5.74 -66.41 -0.61
N ALA A 44 5.35 -65.83 0.54
CA ALA A 44 5.79 -66.11 1.92
C ALA A 44 7.12 -65.54 2.49
N GLN A 45 6.98 -64.89 3.64
CA GLN A 45 7.96 -64.28 4.58
C GLN A 45 8.63 -65.31 5.52
N PRO A 46 9.47 -64.94 6.54
CA PRO A 46 10.51 -63.89 6.70
C PRO A 46 11.83 -64.39 7.40
N ARG A 47 12.93 -63.61 7.37
CA ARG A 47 13.67 -63.08 8.56
C ARG A 47 15.04 -62.44 8.21
N SER A 48 15.15 -61.16 8.61
CA SER A 48 16.28 -60.25 8.92
C SER A 48 17.69 -60.43 8.32
N PRO A 49 18.27 -59.30 7.86
CA PRO A 49 19.52 -58.81 8.47
C PRO A 49 19.41 -57.35 8.98
N ARG A 50 20.20 -57.06 10.01
CA ARG A 50 20.28 -55.76 10.68
C ARG A 50 21.07 -54.72 9.85
N SER A 51 20.58 -53.49 10.01
CA SER A 51 21.30 -52.20 10.05
C SER A 51 21.97 -51.66 8.78
N GLY A 52 21.17 -50.93 7.99
CA GLY A 52 21.58 -49.71 7.29
C GLY A 52 20.69 -48.56 7.78
N ARG A 53 21.27 -47.39 8.11
CA ARG A 53 20.59 -46.26 8.77
C ARG A 53 19.40 -45.74 7.96
N GLY A 54 18.20 -45.84 8.52
CA GLY A 54 16.98 -45.21 7.96
C GLY A 54 16.91 -43.71 8.26
N LEU A 55 16.15 -42.99 7.43
CA LEU A 55 15.80 -41.58 7.60
C LEU A 55 15.20 -41.34 9.00
N SER A 56 15.49 -40.17 9.59
CA SER A 56 14.94 -39.76 10.88
C SER A 56 13.40 -39.81 10.89
N PRO A 57 12.75 -40.21 12.00
CA PRO A 57 11.30 -40.25 12.05
C PRO A 57 10.70 -38.87 11.82
N ILE A 58 9.77 -38.77 10.87
CA ILE A 58 8.84 -37.64 10.81
C ILE A 58 7.75 -37.92 11.84
N TYR A 59 7.68 -37.11 12.89
CA TYR A 59 6.55 -37.12 13.81
C TYR A 59 5.39 -36.36 13.15
N LEU A 60 4.38 -37.09 12.70
CA LEU A 60 3.11 -36.51 12.29
C LEU A 60 2.27 -36.32 13.56
N ASP A 61 1.95 -35.07 13.89
CA ASP A 61 1.00 -34.76 14.96
C ASP A 61 -0.36 -35.40 14.65
N LYS A 62 -1.00 -35.96 15.68
CA LYS A 62 -2.33 -36.55 15.56
C LYS A 62 -3.33 -35.49 15.09
N PRO A 63 -4.36 -35.86 14.30
CA PRO A 63 -5.37 -34.91 13.86
C PRO A 63 -6.08 -34.29 15.08
N HIS A 64 -5.95 -32.97 15.19
CA HIS A 64 -6.65 -32.17 16.19
C HIS A 64 -8.12 -32.04 15.75
N THR A 65 -9.03 -32.65 16.52
CA THR A 65 -10.45 -32.37 16.43
C THR A 65 -10.68 -30.94 16.93
N PRO A 66 -11.24 -30.01 16.14
CA PRO A 66 -11.45 -28.65 16.63
C PRO A 66 -12.63 -28.63 17.58
N GLU A 67 -12.37 -28.49 18.88
CA GLU A 67 -13.37 -27.99 19.82
C GLU A 67 -13.69 -26.53 19.44
N ARG A 68 -14.98 -26.20 19.36
CA ARG A 68 -15.45 -24.83 19.18
C ARG A 68 -15.10 -24.01 20.42
N SER A 69 -13.93 -23.38 20.42
CA SER A 69 -13.61 -22.38 21.44
C SER A 69 -14.41 -21.11 21.16
N SER A 70 -15.29 -20.73 22.08
CA SER A 70 -15.86 -19.39 22.21
C SER A 70 -14.80 -18.40 22.73
N LEU A 71 -13.66 -18.33 22.05
CA LEU A 71 -12.62 -17.35 22.33
C LEU A 71 -13.07 -16.01 21.74
N VAL A 72 -13.57 -15.14 22.63
CA VAL A 72 -13.63 -13.70 22.37
C VAL A 72 -12.19 -13.24 22.17
N TYR A 73 -11.79 -13.07 20.90
CA TYR A 73 -10.51 -12.51 20.54
C TYR A 73 -10.43 -11.06 21.05
N THR A 74 -9.87 -10.87 22.23
CA THR A 74 -9.42 -9.54 22.64
C THR A 74 -8.19 -9.21 21.79
N ARG A 75 -8.45 -8.52 20.67
CA ARG A 75 -7.45 -8.12 19.67
C ARG A 75 -6.34 -7.33 20.35
N ARG A 76 -5.14 -7.91 20.50
CA ARG A 76 -3.92 -7.13 20.75
C ARG A 76 -3.75 -6.18 19.56
N GLN A 77 -4.08 -4.89 19.75
CA GLN A 77 -3.91 -3.89 18.70
C GLN A 77 -2.41 -3.73 18.42
N GLY A 78 -1.95 -4.21 17.27
CA GLY A 78 -0.64 -3.81 16.74
C GLY A 78 -0.59 -2.30 16.50
N LYS A 79 0.61 -1.73 16.42
CA LYS A 79 0.81 -0.31 16.10
C LYS A 79 0.15 0.01 14.76
N LYS A 80 -0.77 1.00 14.74
CA LYS A 80 -1.42 1.45 13.50
C LYS A 80 -0.38 2.08 12.57
N ARG A 81 -0.42 1.73 11.28
CA ARG A 81 0.53 2.19 10.24
C ARG A 81 -0.05 3.39 9.49
N ILE A 82 0.75 4.45 9.36
CA ILE A 82 0.43 5.63 8.56
C ILE A 82 1.70 6.21 7.96
N VAL A 83 1.70 6.41 6.65
CA VAL A 83 2.82 7.03 5.94
C VAL A 83 2.75 8.55 6.04
N PHE A 84 1.62 9.11 5.61
CA PHE A 84 1.34 10.54 5.61
C PHE A 84 -0.16 10.79 5.81
N GLY A 85 -0.53 12.03 6.13
CA GLY A 85 -1.93 12.43 6.14
C GLY A 85 -2.47 12.49 4.71
N TRP A 86 -3.75 12.14 4.55
CA TRP A 86 -4.45 12.21 3.28
C TRP A 86 -5.82 12.82 3.50
N TYR A 87 -6.29 13.58 2.51
CA TYR A 87 -7.63 14.14 2.60
C TYR A 87 -8.65 13.00 2.59
N GLY A 88 -9.56 12.97 3.56
CA GLY A 88 -10.51 11.85 3.72
C GLY A 88 -9.90 10.59 4.34
N GLY A 89 -8.60 10.58 4.68
CA GLY A 89 -7.90 9.40 5.18
C GLY A 89 -8.59 8.74 6.38
N LYS A 90 -8.83 7.43 6.28
CA LYS A 90 -9.64 6.66 7.23
C LYS A 90 -8.89 6.18 8.48
N PHE A 91 -7.66 6.67 8.69
CA PHE A 91 -6.82 6.28 9.83
C PHE A 91 -7.52 6.47 11.19
N SER A 92 -8.27 7.57 11.37
CA SER A 92 -9.01 7.85 12.61
C SER A 92 -10.33 7.06 12.74
N HIS A 93 -10.73 6.31 11.71
CA HIS A 93 -11.95 5.50 11.66
C HIS A 93 -11.66 4.00 11.66
N LEU A 94 -10.40 3.56 11.66
CA LEU A 94 -10.02 2.15 11.55
C LEU A 94 -10.68 1.23 12.58
N GLU A 95 -10.88 1.69 13.82
CA GLU A 95 -11.53 0.87 14.87
C GLU A 95 -13.00 0.60 14.59
N TRP A 96 -13.69 1.55 13.96
CA TRP A 96 -15.08 1.40 13.55
C TRP A 96 -15.21 0.70 12.20
N LEU A 97 -14.33 1.04 11.26
CA LEU A 97 -14.41 0.59 9.87
C LEU A 97 -13.94 -0.86 9.68
N LEU A 98 -12.77 -1.23 10.22
CA LEU A 98 -12.18 -2.54 9.96
C LEU A 98 -13.06 -3.73 10.38
N PRO A 99 -13.80 -3.68 11.51
CA PRO A 99 -14.74 -4.76 11.86
C PRO A 99 -15.90 -4.94 10.89
N LEU A 100 -16.23 -3.93 10.08
CA LEU A 100 -17.32 -3.98 9.09
C LEU A 100 -16.87 -4.54 7.74
N LEU A 101 -15.55 -4.69 7.52
CA LEU A 101 -14.99 -5.26 6.30
C LEU A 101 -14.73 -6.77 6.51
N PRO A 102 -15.41 -7.66 5.77
CA PRO A 102 -15.27 -9.10 5.97
C PRO A 102 -13.92 -9.63 5.47
N ASP A 103 -13.56 -10.84 5.92
CA ASP A 103 -12.47 -11.59 5.31
C ASP A 103 -12.84 -11.93 3.86
N CYS A 104 -11.85 -11.88 2.96
CA CYS A 104 -12.03 -12.12 1.53
C CYS A 104 -10.80 -12.80 0.92
N HIS A 105 -10.92 -13.28 -0.32
CA HIS A 105 -9.77 -13.81 -1.04
C HIS A 105 -8.96 -12.69 -1.71
N HIS A 106 -9.66 -11.76 -2.37
CA HIS A 106 -9.08 -10.58 -3.00
C HIS A 106 -9.64 -9.34 -2.34
N TYR A 107 -8.78 -8.48 -1.84
CA TYR A 107 -9.15 -7.15 -1.37
C TYR A 107 -8.64 -6.09 -2.33
N CYS A 108 -9.52 -5.18 -2.73
CA CYS A 108 -9.19 -4.11 -3.65
C CYS A 108 -9.63 -2.77 -3.08
N GLU A 109 -8.74 -1.78 -3.07
CA GLU A 109 -9.06 -0.38 -2.78
C GLU A 109 -8.92 0.46 -4.05
N PRO A 110 -10.04 0.75 -4.78
CA PRO A 110 -10.00 1.56 -5.99
C PRO A 110 -9.62 3.04 -5.75
N PHE A 111 -9.80 3.54 -4.52
CA PHE A 111 -9.54 4.93 -4.10
C PHE A 111 -8.65 4.95 -2.83
N ALA A 112 -7.50 4.29 -2.90
CA ALA A 112 -6.75 3.94 -1.70
C ALA A 112 -6.11 5.14 -0.99
N GLY A 113 -5.73 6.21 -1.72
CA GLY A 113 -5.06 7.38 -1.15
C GLY A 113 -3.84 7.00 -0.33
N SER A 114 -3.80 7.37 0.96
CA SER A 114 -2.75 6.93 1.91
C SER A 114 -2.68 5.42 2.20
N GLY A 115 -3.59 4.60 1.67
CA GLY A 115 -3.67 3.16 1.93
C GLY A 115 -3.99 2.83 3.40
N ALA A 116 -4.60 3.76 4.14
CA ALA A 116 -4.77 3.64 5.58
C ALA A 116 -5.53 2.37 5.99
N VAL A 117 -6.51 1.94 5.20
CA VAL A 117 -7.30 0.73 5.48
C VAL A 117 -6.50 -0.51 5.10
N LEU A 118 -5.95 -0.58 3.88
CA LEU A 118 -5.12 -1.67 3.37
C LEU A 118 -3.92 -1.98 4.27
N LEU A 119 -3.22 -0.97 4.76
CA LEU A 119 -2.04 -1.14 5.61
C LEU A 119 -2.37 -1.66 7.02
N ASN A 120 -3.61 -1.49 7.47
CA ASN A 120 -4.05 -1.81 8.84
C ASN A 120 -5.07 -2.95 8.94
N ARG A 121 -5.66 -3.38 7.82
CA ARG A 121 -6.48 -4.60 7.78
C ARG A 121 -5.62 -5.85 7.90
N ARG A 122 -6.25 -6.96 8.24
CA ARG A 122 -5.63 -8.28 8.12
C ARG A 122 -5.36 -8.54 6.63
N PRO A 123 -4.14 -8.95 6.23
CA PRO A 123 -3.85 -9.21 4.83
C PRO A 123 -4.76 -10.29 4.24
N ALA A 124 -5.31 -10.03 3.05
CA ALA A 124 -5.94 -11.05 2.24
C ALA A 124 -4.88 -11.85 1.43
N PRO A 125 -5.23 -13.02 0.88
CA PRO A 125 -4.37 -13.73 -0.05
C PRO A 125 -3.93 -12.88 -1.25
N VAL A 126 -4.86 -12.11 -1.84
CA VAL A 126 -4.60 -11.17 -2.93
C VAL A 126 -5.03 -9.76 -2.49
N GLU A 127 -4.20 -8.76 -2.74
CA GLU A 127 -4.49 -7.36 -2.41
C GLU A 127 -4.08 -6.43 -3.55
N THR A 128 -4.96 -5.48 -3.88
CA THR A 128 -4.73 -4.46 -4.91
C THR A 128 -4.97 -3.07 -4.33
N TYR A 129 -3.95 -2.22 -4.46
CA TYR A 129 -3.99 -0.79 -4.22
C TYR A 129 -4.19 -0.09 -5.57
N ASN A 130 -5.11 0.87 -5.63
CA ASN A 130 -5.23 1.78 -6.76
C ASN A 130 -5.50 3.21 -6.29
N ASP A 131 -4.96 4.17 -7.03
CA ASP A 131 -5.38 5.57 -6.96
C ASP A 131 -5.22 6.21 -8.35
N ILE A 132 -5.98 7.25 -8.64
CA ILE A 132 -5.85 8.01 -9.88
C ILE A 132 -4.66 8.99 -9.81
N ASP A 133 -4.30 9.45 -8.61
CA ASP A 133 -3.20 10.38 -8.39
C ASP A 133 -1.85 9.66 -8.58
N GLY A 134 -1.20 9.92 -9.72
CA GLY A 134 0.08 9.31 -10.06
C GLY A 134 1.22 9.65 -9.10
N ASP A 135 1.15 10.76 -8.34
CA ASP A 135 2.19 11.09 -7.36
C ASP A 135 2.13 10.16 -6.15
N VAL A 136 0.92 9.85 -5.65
CA VAL A 136 0.77 8.93 -4.52
C VAL A 136 1.07 7.49 -4.92
N VAL A 137 0.65 7.09 -6.13
CA VAL A 137 1.00 5.76 -6.67
C VAL A 137 2.51 5.64 -6.87
N ASN A 138 3.15 6.66 -7.44
CA ASN A 138 4.60 6.70 -7.59
C ASN A 138 5.31 6.55 -6.25
N PHE A 139 4.85 7.28 -5.22
CA PHE A 139 5.43 7.18 -3.89
C PHE A 139 5.38 5.74 -3.36
N PHE A 140 4.22 5.08 -3.41
CA PHE A 140 4.07 3.72 -2.89
C PHE A 140 4.86 2.69 -3.70
N ARG A 141 4.91 2.83 -5.03
CA ARG A 141 5.74 2.00 -5.91
C ARG A 141 7.21 2.12 -5.56
N VAL A 142 7.73 3.35 -5.47
CA VAL A 142 9.13 3.61 -5.13
C VAL A 142 9.46 3.15 -3.71
N LEU A 143 8.56 3.38 -2.74
CA LEU A 143 8.75 2.90 -1.37
C LEU A 143 8.87 1.37 -1.33
N ARG A 144 8.09 0.64 -2.15
CA ARG A 144 8.15 -0.82 -2.25
C ARG A 144 9.42 -1.30 -2.97
N ASP A 145 9.74 -0.71 -4.12
CA ASP A 145 10.73 -1.24 -5.05
C ASP A 145 12.15 -0.72 -4.78
N ARG A 146 12.28 0.47 -4.16
CA ARG A 146 13.55 1.19 -3.90
C ARG A 146 13.56 1.78 -2.49
N THR A 147 13.16 0.98 -1.50
CA THR A 147 12.97 1.40 -0.10
C THR A 147 14.17 2.15 0.47
N GLU A 148 15.36 1.54 0.42
CA GLU A 148 16.57 2.09 1.03
C GLU A 148 16.95 3.44 0.41
N GLU A 149 16.79 3.57 -0.91
CA GLU A 149 17.13 4.79 -1.62
C GLU A 149 16.17 5.93 -1.28
N LEU A 150 14.86 5.65 -1.30
CA LEU A 150 13.86 6.65 -0.95
C LEU A 150 13.95 7.05 0.52
N GLU A 151 14.12 6.08 1.41
CA GLU A 151 14.26 6.34 2.85
C GLU A 151 15.49 7.20 3.13
N LYS A 152 16.65 6.86 2.55
CA LYS A 152 17.87 7.66 2.67
C LYS A 152 17.67 9.08 2.13
N ALA A 153 17.06 9.22 0.96
CA ALA A 153 16.81 10.53 0.35
C ALA A 153 15.90 11.40 1.23
N ILE A 154 14.84 10.82 1.83
CA ILE A 154 13.96 11.52 2.76
C ILE A 154 14.68 11.82 4.08
N ALA A 155 15.39 10.85 4.68
CA ALA A 155 16.06 11.00 5.96
C ALA A 155 17.10 12.13 5.96
N LEU A 156 17.83 12.29 4.85
CA LEU A 156 18.83 13.33 4.67
C LEU A 156 18.26 14.67 4.20
N THR A 157 16.96 14.73 3.89
CA THR A 157 16.30 15.99 3.53
C THR A 157 16.10 16.86 4.77
N PRO A 158 16.62 18.11 4.79
CA PRO A 158 16.41 18.99 5.92
C PRO A 158 14.94 19.40 6.04
N PHE A 159 14.48 19.59 7.29
CA PHE A 159 13.18 20.21 7.54
C PHE A 159 13.29 21.71 7.26
N SER A 160 13.19 22.09 5.99
CA SER A 160 13.57 23.39 5.46
C SER A 160 12.46 24.01 4.63
N ARG A 161 12.31 25.34 4.74
CA ARG A 161 11.39 26.09 3.90
C ARG A 161 11.82 26.08 2.43
N GLU A 162 13.12 26.02 2.15
CA GLU A 162 13.65 25.94 0.77
C GLU A 162 13.34 24.59 0.13
N GLU A 163 13.59 23.48 0.83
CA GLU A 163 13.20 22.15 0.33
C GLU A 163 11.69 22.07 0.07
N PHE A 164 10.89 22.64 0.96
CA PHE A 164 9.45 22.72 0.77
C PHE A 164 9.04 23.59 -0.42
N TYR A 165 9.75 24.70 -0.66
CA TYR A 165 9.56 25.54 -1.85
C TYR A 165 9.83 24.74 -3.13
N PHE A 166 10.98 24.06 -3.22
CA PHE A 166 11.33 23.25 -4.39
C PHE A 166 10.40 22.04 -4.58
N ALA A 167 9.90 21.46 -3.48
CA ALA A 167 8.92 20.39 -3.57
C ALA A 167 7.56 20.84 -4.13
N ILE A 168 7.21 22.12 -4.02
CA ILE A 168 5.95 22.70 -4.55
C ILE A 168 6.15 23.28 -5.95
N HIS A 169 7.23 24.02 -6.17
CA HIS A 169 7.44 24.86 -7.35
C HIS A 169 8.55 24.37 -8.28
N GLY A 170 9.34 23.38 -7.85
CA GLY A 170 10.42 22.84 -8.65
C GLY A 170 9.90 22.12 -9.89
N ASP A 171 10.67 22.20 -10.97
CA ASP A 171 10.33 21.52 -12.23
C ASP A 171 10.18 20.01 -12.02
N THR A 172 9.18 19.44 -12.68
CA THR A 172 8.85 18.01 -12.65
C THR A 172 9.36 17.29 -13.90
N GLN A 173 9.84 18.02 -14.90
CA GLN A 173 10.43 17.42 -16.09
C GLN A 173 11.82 16.86 -15.77
N GLY A 174 12.10 15.65 -16.26
CA GLY A 174 13.42 15.02 -16.16
C GLY A 174 13.85 14.59 -14.75
N ILE A 175 13.02 14.74 -13.72
CA ILE A 175 13.34 14.24 -12.38
C ILE A 175 13.06 12.74 -12.28
N SER A 176 13.85 12.04 -11.45
CA SER A 176 13.66 10.62 -11.20
C SER A 176 12.38 10.32 -10.40
N ASP A 177 11.87 9.10 -10.51
CA ASP A 177 10.73 8.64 -9.71
C ASP A 177 10.99 8.75 -8.19
N VAL A 178 12.24 8.54 -7.74
CA VAL A 178 12.64 8.75 -6.33
C VAL A 178 12.55 10.21 -5.94
N GLU A 179 13.00 11.13 -6.78
CA GLU A 179 12.88 12.56 -6.49
C GLU A 179 11.41 13.01 -6.47
N ARG A 180 10.58 12.50 -7.40
CA ARG A 180 9.14 12.74 -7.40
C ARG A 180 8.50 12.25 -6.09
N ALA A 181 8.84 11.04 -5.65
CA ALA A 181 8.37 10.47 -4.38
C ALA A 181 8.87 11.29 -3.16
N ARG A 182 10.14 11.69 -3.13
CA ARG A 182 10.73 12.53 -2.07
C ARG A 182 9.99 13.86 -1.96
N ARG A 183 9.79 14.57 -3.08
CA ARG A 183 9.07 15.86 -3.12
C ARG A 183 7.61 15.71 -2.70
N PHE A 184 6.93 14.64 -3.12
CA PHE A 184 5.59 14.33 -2.63
C PHE A 184 5.57 14.15 -1.10
N TYR A 185 6.51 13.40 -0.53
CA TYR A 185 6.59 13.19 0.92
C TYR A 185 6.91 14.48 1.69
N ILE A 186 7.78 15.35 1.15
CA ILE A 186 8.05 16.69 1.69
C ILE A 186 6.76 17.50 1.76
N ARG A 187 6.00 17.59 0.65
CA ARG A 187 4.70 18.28 0.61
C ARG A 187 3.75 17.72 1.68
N ALA A 188 3.66 16.39 1.78
CA ALA A 188 2.75 15.71 2.69
C ALA A 188 3.11 15.89 4.18
N ARG A 189 4.40 15.97 4.53
CA ARG A 189 4.86 15.90 5.93
C ARG A 189 5.43 17.20 6.48
N GLN A 190 5.91 18.11 5.63
CA GLN A 190 6.40 19.43 6.07
C GLN A 190 5.31 20.51 6.03
N ALA A 191 4.16 20.26 5.39
CA ALA A 191 3.00 21.15 5.50
C ALA A 191 2.36 21.08 6.91
N ARG A 192 1.89 22.22 7.42
CA ARG A 192 1.19 22.34 8.72
C ARG A 192 -0.09 21.49 8.77
N THR A 193 -0.76 21.35 7.63
CA THR A 193 -1.97 20.52 7.48
C THR A 193 -1.67 19.03 7.35
N GLY A 194 -0.43 18.65 7.03
CA GLY A 194 -0.07 17.26 6.79
C GLY A 194 -0.66 16.66 5.51
N LEU A 195 -0.99 17.51 4.53
CA LEU A 195 -1.65 17.12 3.27
C LEU A 195 -0.86 17.67 2.07
N ALA A 196 -0.43 16.79 1.16
CA ALA A 196 0.35 17.18 -0.01
C ALA A 196 -0.44 18.08 -0.97
N GLN A 197 -1.71 17.74 -1.23
CA GLN A 197 -2.56 18.43 -2.22
C GLN A 197 -2.86 19.89 -1.87
N THR A 198 -2.79 20.25 -0.58
CA THR A 198 -3.06 21.62 -0.11
C THR A 198 -1.79 22.36 0.31
N ALA A 199 -0.62 21.81 -0.03
CA ALA A 199 0.67 22.40 0.30
C ALA A 199 0.85 23.73 -0.45
N THR A 200 1.03 24.81 0.30
CA THR A 200 1.45 26.12 -0.22
C THR A 200 2.56 26.64 0.67
N LEU A 201 3.45 27.51 0.15
CA LEU A 201 4.61 27.98 0.90
C LEU A 201 4.25 28.58 2.28
N GLY A 202 3.14 29.33 2.37
CA GLY A 202 2.63 29.89 3.63
C GLY A 202 2.13 28.85 4.65
N ARG A 203 1.92 27.60 4.22
CA ARG A 203 1.55 26.46 5.07
C ARG A 203 2.74 25.62 5.51
N TRP A 204 3.99 26.00 5.21
CA TRP A 204 5.15 25.31 5.78
C TRP A 204 5.06 25.28 7.32
N ALA A 205 5.26 24.10 7.91
CA ALA A 205 5.16 23.92 9.35
C ALA A 205 6.39 24.47 10.05
N ASN A 206 6.20 25.08 11.21
CA ASN A 206 7.25 25.54 12.11
C ASN A 206 6.74 25.54 13.54
N CYS A 207 7.64 25.54 14.52
CA CYS A 207 7.28 25.74 15.92
C CYS A 207 8.32 26.60 16.63
N LYS A 208 7.89 27.36 17.64
CA LYS A 208 8.75 28.13 18.54
C LYS A 208 8.98 27.40 19.85
N ASP A 209 7.89 26.96 20.49
CA ASP A 209 7.93 26.49 21.88
C ASP A 209 7.66 24.99 22.04
N THR A 210 7.28 24.30 20.96
CA THR A 210 7.03 22.85 21.02
C THR A 210 8.33 22.07 20.91
N SER A 211 8.78 21.50 22.03
CA SER A 211 9.87 20.52 22.07
C SER A 211 9.31 19.10 22.21
N ARG A 212 9.85 18.15 21.45
CA ARG A 212 9.59 16.71 21.57
C ARG A 212 10.90 15.96 21.40
N ALA A 213 11.18 15.01 22.29
CA ALA A 213 12.43 14.25 22.30
C ALA A 213 13.69 15.16 22.23
N GLY A 214 13.67 16.30 22.93
CA GLY A 214 14.79 17.25 22.98
C GLY A 214 15.02 18.08 21.71
N MET A 215 14.10 18.05 20.73
CA MET A 215 14.21 18.80 19.48
C MET A 215 12.90 19.47 19.09
N SER A 216 12.94 20.27 18.02
CA SER A 216 11.76 20.88 17.42
C SER A 216 10.65 19.85 17.17
N GLY A 217 9.44 20.13 17.67
CA GLY A 217 8.30 19.21 17.58
C GLY A 217 7.82 18.93 16.16
N VAL A 218 8.18 19.75 15.17
CA VAL A 218 7.94 19.45 13.75
C VAL A 218 9.01 18.52 13.16
N VAL A 219 10.27 18.67 13.58
CA VAL A 219 11.39 17.79 13.19
C VAL A 219 11.23 16.41 13.80
N SER A 220 10.86 16.31 15.07
CA SER A 220 10.59 15.02 15.73
C SER A 220 9.49 14.22 15.01
N ARG A 221 8.42 14.89 14.54
CA ARG A 221 7.36 14.23 13.75
C ARG A 221 7.82 13.83 12.34
N TRP A 222 8.71 14.60 11.73
CA TRP A 222 9.32 14.25 10.45
C TRP A 222 10.12 12.95 10.59
N LEU A 223 11.09 12.92 11.51
CA LEU A 223 11.94 11.75 11.76
C LEU A 223 11.14 10.52 12.18
N GLY A 224 10.12 10.70 13.04
CA GLY A 224 9.23 9.60 13.42
C GLY A 224 8.38 9.05 12.26
N GLY A 225 8.18 9.82 11.19
CA GLY A 225 7.54 9.34 9.97
C GLY A 225 8.47 8.50 9.09
N VAL A 226 9.76 8.85 9.06
CA VAL A 226 10.78 8.12 8.30
C VAL A 226 11.01 6.73 8.90
N ALA A 227 11.10 6.64 10.23
CA ALA A 227 11.38 5.41 10.97
C ALA A 227 10.31 4.30 10.91
N GLY A 228 9.26 4.44 10.09
CA GLY A 228 8.27 3.39 9.85
C GLY A 228 8.06 3.07 8.36
N LEU A 229 8.90 3.63 7.48
CA LEU A 229 8.79 3.42 6.04
C LEU A 229 9.17 1.99 5.65
N ASP A 230 10.18 1.42 6.28
CA ASP A 230 10.65 0.04 6.10
C ASP A 230 9.55 -1.01 6.38
N GLU A 231 8.84 -0.87 7.51
CA GLU A 231 7.74 -1.77 7.88
C GLU A 231 6.60 -1.68 6.86
N ILE A 232 6.33 -0.48 6.35
CA ILE A 232 5.28 -0.25 5.35
C ILE A 232 5.71 -0.79 3.98
N ALA A 233 6.97 -0.61 3.60
CA ALA A 233 7.52 -1.20 2.38
C ALA A 233 7.38 -2.74 2.41
N ALA A 234 7.76 -3.37 3.52
CA ALA A 234 7.60 -4.80 3.71
C ALA A 234 6.11 -5.24 3.62
N ARG A 235 5.19 -4.44 4.16
CA ARG A 235 3.74 -4.69 4.05
C ARG A 235 3.23 -4.62 2.61
N LEU A 236 3.84 -3.79 1.76
CA LEU A 236 3.45 -3.58 0.36
C LEU A 236 4.00 -4.64 -0.60
N LEU A 237 5.00 -5.45 -0.20
CA LEU A 237 5.57 -6.51 -1.06
C LEU A 237 4.53 -7.52 -1.55
N ARG A 238 3.42 -7.69 -0.82
CA ARG A 238 2.32 -8.59 -1.17
C ARG A 238 1.14 -7.91 -1.89
N VAL A 239 1.31 -6.66 -2.30
CA VAL A 239 0.24 -5.79 -2.79
C VAL A 239 0.52 -5.43 -4.25
N GLN A 240 -0.47 -5.67 -5.11
CA GLN A 240 -0.50 -5.18 -6.48
C GLN A 240 -0.80 -3.67 -6.45
N ILE A 241 -0.12 -2.90 -7.30
CA ILE A 241 -0.26 -1.44 -7.34
C ILE A 241 -0.70 -1.06 -8.76
N GLU A 242 -1.86 -0.43 -8.86
CA GLU A 242 -2.45 0.11 -10.08
C GLU A 242 -2.48 1.66 -10.04
N ASN A 243 -2.59 2.27 -11.23
CA ASN A 243 -2.86 3.69 -11.40
C ASN A 243 -3.86 3.87 -12.55
N ARG A 244 -5.14 3.57 -12.28
CA ARG A 244 -6.22 3.53 -13.27
C ARG A 244 -7.49 4.19 -12.75
N PRO A 245 -8.44 4.56 -13.63
CA PRO A 245 -9.78 4.92 -13.20
C PRO A 245 -10.39 3.83 -12.32
N ALA A 246 -10.96 4.22 -11.18
CA ALA A 246 -11.44 3.28 -10.16
C ALA A 246 -12.48 2.30 -10.71
N VAL A 247 -13.35 2.78 -11.60
CA VAL A 247 -14.37 1.97 -12.28
C VAL A 247 -13.74 0.85 -13.11
N ASP A 248 -12.63 1.12 -13.82
CA ASP A 248 -11.94 0.10 -14.60
C ASP A 248 -11.31 -0.97 -13.72
N VAL A 249 -10.76 -0.57 -12.57
CA VAL A 249 -10.19 -1.48 -11.57
C VAL A 249 -11.28 -2.38 -10.96
N ILE A 250 -12.46 -1.82 -10.67
CA ILE A 250 -13.58 -2.60 -10.16
C ILE A 250 -14.01 -3.64 -11.20
N ARG A 251 -14.21 -3.23 -12.46
CA ARG A 251 -14.57 -4.15 -13.55
C ARG A 251 -13.51 -5.24 -13.77
N LEU A 252 -12.24 -4.89 -13.68
CA LEU A 252 -11.12 -5.81 -13.90
C LEU A 252 -11.03 -6.90 -12.83
N TYR A 253 -11.24 -6.55 -11.57
CA TYR A 253 -11.05 -7.46 -10.43
C TYR A 253 -12.35 -8.00 -9.84
N ASP A 254 -13.50 -7.71 -10.45
CA ASP A 254 -14.78 -8.20 -9.96
C ASP A 254 -14.85 -9.73 -10.03
N GLY A 255 -15.42 -10.29 -8.97
CA GLY A 255 -15.58 -11.72 -8.81
C GLY A 255 -16.17 -12.05 -7.44
N PRO A 256 -16.75 -13.24 -7.28
CA PRO A 256 -17.53 -13.62 -6.08
C PRO A 256 -16.71 -13.68 -4.79
N ARG A 257 -15.37 -13.56 -4.87
CA ARG A 257 -14.46 -13.62 -3.72
C ARG A 257 -13.68 -12.31 -3.51
N THR A 258 -14.03 -11.27 -4.26
CA THR A 258 -13.44 -9.94 -4.17
C THR A 258 -14.23 -9.08 -3.19
N LEU A 259 -13.51 -8.33 -2.36
CA LEU A 259 -14.06 -7.24 -1.54
C LEU A 259 -13.48 -5.92 -2.03
N PHE A 260 -14.33 -5.04 -2.52
CA PHE A 260 -14.00 -3.66 -2.84
C PHE A 260 -14.28 -2.75 -1.64
N TYR A 261 -13.28 -1.98 -1.24
CA TYR A 261 -13.48 -0.85 -0.32
C TYR A 261 -13.26 0.46 -1.06
N CYS A 262 -14.33 1.22 -1.22
CA CYS A 262 -14.36 2.47 -1.97
C CYS A 262 -14.46 3.67 -1.02
N ASP A 263 -13.53 4.61 -1.17
CA ASP A 263 -13.53 5.89 -0.45
C ASP A 263 -13.36 7.06 -1.43
N PRO A 264 -14.34 7.29 -2.32
CA PRO A 264 -14.21 8.30 -3.37
C PRO A 264 -14.17 9.72 -2.80
N PRO A 265 -13.65 10.69 -3.56
CA PRO A 265 -13.86 12.10 -3.25
C PRO A 265 -15.36 12.40 -3.09
N TYR A 266 -15.79 12.89 -1.91
CA TYR A 266 -17.20 13.22 -1.69
C TYR A 266 -17.60 14.50 -2.42
N LEU A 267 -18.88 14.54 -2.80
CA LEU A 267 -19.58 15.67 -3.42
C LEU A 267 -19.33 17.01 -2.71
N HIS A 268 -19.18 18.07 -3.50
CA HIS A 268 -19.02 19.45 -3.03
C HIS A 268 -20.11 19.90 -2.06
N SER A 269 -21.37 19.53 -2.34
CA SER A 269 -22.51 19.90 -1.49
C SER A 269 -22.41 19.35 -0.06
N THR A 270 -21.63 18.29 0.14
CA THR A 270 -21.39 17.68 1.46
C THR A 270 -20.12 18.19 2.15
N ARG A 271 -19.32 19.03 1.46
CA ARG A 271 -18.03 19.55 1.93
C ARG A 271 -18.02 21.08 1.96
N GLY A 272 -18.00 21.67 3.16
CA GLY A 272 -17.95 23.13 3.35
C GLY A 272 -16.68 23.86 2.85
N ASP A 273 -15.75 23.20 2.15
CA ASP A 273 -14.51 23.78 1.62
C ASP A 273 -14.39 23.50 0.11
N ALA A 274 -14.53 24.54 -0.72
CA ALA A 274 -14.68 24.45 -2.18
C ALA A 274 -13.38 24.42 -3.02
N LYS A 275 -12.19 24.29 -2.41
CA LYS A 275 -10.89 24.46 -3.13
C LYS A 275 -9.78 23.49 -2.68
N ALA A 276 -10.12 22.26 -2.31
CA ALA A 276 -9.14 21.33 -1.71
C ALA A 276 -8.60 20.25 -2.66
N TYR A 277 -9.04 20.18 -3.92
CA TYR A 277 -8.77 19.03 -4.78
C TYR A 277 -8.13 19.37 -6.13
N GLY A 278 -7.35 18.41 -6.64
CA GLY A 278 -6.93 18.32 -8.05
C GLY A 278 -7.72 17.28 -8.87
N PHE A 279 -8.52 16.42 -8.22
CA PHE A 279 -9.36 15.37 -8.84
C PHE A 279 -10.70 15.24 -8.09
N GLU A 280 -11.63 16.14 -8.38
CA GLU A 280 -12.98 16.12 -7.80
C GLU A 280 -13.84 15.08 -8.55
N MET A 281 -14.79 14.46 -7.85
CA MET A 281 -15.70 13.49 -8.47
C MET A 281 -17.07 14.15 -8.69
N SER A 282 -17.55 14.17 -9.93
CA SER A 282 -18.85 14.73 -10.29
C SER A 282 -20.00 13.84 -9.84
N GLU A 283 -21.22 14.37 -9.85
CA GLU A 283 -22.41 13.56 -9.59
C GLU A 283 -22.56 12.42 -10.61
N GLU A 284 -22.26 12.67 -11.87
CA GLU A 284 -22.27 11.68 -12.95
C GLU A 284 -21.25 10.56 -12.69
N GLU A 285 -20.04 10.91 -12.25
CA GLU A 285 -19.02 9.92 -11.89
C GLU A 285 -19.46 9.09 -10.68
N HIS A 286 -20.10 9.71 -9.67
CA HIS A 286 -20.71 8.98 -8.55
C HIS A 286 -21.81 8.02 -9.02
N ARG A 287 -22.64 8.40 -9.98
CA ARG A 287 -23.67 7.56 -10.60
C ARG A 287 -23.07 6.40 -11.40
N GLU A 288 -21.98 6.63 -12.13
CA GLU A 288 -21.25 5.56 -12.82
C GLU A 288 -20.65 4.55 -11.83
N LEU A 289 -19.97 5.04 -10.80
CA LEU A 289 -19.41 4.18 -9.75
C LEU A 289 -20.51 3.33 -9.09
N ALA A 290 -21.63 3.95 -8.73
CA ALA A 290 -22.75 3.24 -8.13
C ALA A 290 -23.33 2.17 -9.08
N THR A 291 -23.43 2.46 -10.38
CA THR A 291 -23.91 1.48 -11.36
C THR A 291 -23.01 0.24 -11.38
N VAL A 292 -21.70 0.44 -11.41
CA VAL A 292 -20.73 -0.67 -11.44
C VAL A 292 -20.71 -1.44 -10.12
N LEU A 293 -20.79 -0.76 -8.98
CA LEU A 293 -20.84 -1.40 -7.67
C LEU A 293 -22.14 -2.17 -7.44
N ASN A 294 -23.28 -1.68 -7.89
CA ASN A 294 -24.56 -2.40 -7.78
C ASN A 294 -24.64 -3.63 -8.68
N GLN A 295 -23.82 -3.69 -9.73
CA GLN A 295 -23.76 -4.81 -10.68
C GLN A 295 -22.64 -5.81 -10.37
N CYS A 296 -21.75 -5.50 -9.42
CA CYS A 296 -20.60 -6.35 -9.13
C CYS A 296 -21.03 -7.68 -8.49
N GLN A 297 -20.30 -8.75 -8.82
CA GLN A 297 -20.49 -10.07 -8.21
C GLN A 297 -19.89 -10.14 -6.81
N GLY A 298 -18.87 -9.32 -6.55
CA GLY A 298 -18.15 -9.26 -5.29
C GLY A 298 -18.91 -8.54 -4.17
N MET A 299 -18.24 -8.51 -3.03
CA MET A 299 -18.64 -7.67 -1.91
C MET A 299 -18.12 -6.26 -2.15
N ALA A 300 -18.92 -5.26 -1.80
CA ALA A 300 -18.54 -3.87 -1.91
C ALA A 300 -18.97 -3.09 -0.67
N ALA A 301 -18.08 -2.19 -0.24
CA ALA A 301 -18.31 -1.26 0.84
C ALA A 301 -17.86 0.13 0.40
N ILE A 302 -18.73 1.14 0.54
CA ILE A 302 -18.43 2.53 0.16
C ILE A 302 -18.59 3.47 1.35
N SER A 303 -17.57 4.31 1.59
CA SER A 303 -17.58 5.36 2.60
C SER A 303 -18.04 6.70 2.02
N GLY A 304 -18.76 7.48 2.82
CA GLY A 304 -19.23 8.80 2.43
C GLY A 304 -19.90 9.56 3.57
N TYR A 305 -20.27 10.81 3.30
CA TYR A 305 -21.21 11.55 4.15
C TYR A 305 -22.62 11.36 3.62
N ARG A 306 -23.55 11.03 4.51
CA ARG A 306 -24.95 10.84 4.14
C ARG A 306 -25.51 12.08 3.43
N CYS A 307 -26.11 11.86 2.26
CA CYS A 307 -26.89 12.81 1.51
C CYS A 307 -27.93 12.06 0.67
N ASP A 308 -28.93 12.77 0.15
CA ASP A 308 -30.03 12.18 -0.62
C ASP A 308 -29.52 11.37 -1.82
N LEU A 309 -28.51 11.88 -2.53
CA LEU A 309 -27.91 11.17 -3.66
C LEU A 309 -27.32 9.81 -3.27
N LEU A 310 -26.57 9.70 -2.17
CA LEU A 310 -25.99 8.41 -1.75
C LEU A 310 -27.04 7.46 -1.19
N ASP A 311 -28.08 7.99 -0.51
CA ASP A 311 -29.21 7.17 -0.05
C ASP A 311 -29.99 6.59 -1.25
N ASP A 312 -30.13 7.33 -2.36
CA ASP A 312 -30.74 6.87 -3.61
C ASP A 312 -29.85 5.86 -4.36
N LEU A 313 -28.55 6.16 -4.52
CA LEU A 313 -27.61 5.35 -5.30
C LEU A 313 -27.35 3.96 -4.70
N TYR A 314 -27.39 3.85 -3.38
CA TYR A 314 -27.13 2.62 -2.64
C TYR A 314 -28.38 2.13 -1.91
N GLN A 315 -29.56 2.37 -2.50
CA GLN A 315 -30.82 1.86 -2.00
C GLN A 315 -30.75 0.33 -1.87
N GLY A 316 -31.12 -0.19 -0.69
CA GLY A 316 -31.07 -1.63 -0.39
C GLY A 316 -29.74 -2.12 0.19
N TRP A 317 -28.68 -1.30 0.17
CA TRP A 317 -27.43 -1.61 0.88
C TRP A 317 -27.60 -1.41 2.38
N ARG A 318 -26.91 -2.21 3.19
CA ARG A 318 -26.84 -2.00 4.64
C ARG A 318 -26.00 -0.77 4.91
N ARG A 319 -26.50 0.17 5.72
CA ARG A 319 -25.75 1.35 6.14
C ARG A 319 -25.41 1.31 7.62
N PHE A 320 -24.16 1.66 7.94
CA PHE A 320 -23.71 1.87 9.31
C PHE A 320 -23.09 3.24 9.43
N ASP A 321 -23.45 3.97 10.49
CA ASP A 321 -22.95 5.32 10.74
C ASP A 321 -21.88 5.29 11.83
N ALA A 322 -20.78 5.99 11.62
CA ALA A 322 -19.72 6.16 12.60
C ALA A 322 -20.17 7.07 13.75
N PRO A 323 -19.46 7.07 14.90
CA PRO A 323 -19.66 8.08 15.91
C PRO A 323 -19.47 9.49 15.34
N LYS A 324 -20.39 10.40 15.68
CA LYS A 324 -20.32 11.81 15.31
C LYS A 324 -19.01 12.44 15.81
N LYS A 325 -18.30 13.16 14.94
CA LYS A 325 -17.08 13.89 15.29
C LYS A 325 -17.26 15.38 15.03
N LYS A 326 -16.86 16.20 16.00
CA LYS A 326 -16.80 17.66 15.82
C LYS A 326 -15.53 18.00 15.03
N ILE A 327 -15.70 18.57 13.84
CA ILE A 327 -14.60 19.02 13.01
C ILE A 327 -14.24 20.44 13.45
N HIS A 328 -13.12 20.57 14.16
CA HIS A 328 -12.72 21.85 14.77
C HIS A 328 -12.45 22.96 13.74
N SER A 329 -12.02 22.62 12.52
CA SER A 329 -11.72 23.60 11.47
C SER A 329 -12.97 24.32 10.95
N VAL A 330 -14.08 23.59 10.76
CA VAL A 330 -15.35 24.14 10.26
C VAL A 330 -16.40 24.31 11.36
N LYS A 331 -16.07 23.94 12.61
CA LYS A 331 -16.96 23.94 13.79
C LYS A 331 -18.27 23.16 13.59
N GLN A 332 -18.34 22.27 12.61
CA GLN A 332 -19.50 21.43 12.31
C GLN A 332 -19.28 20.00 12.79
N THR A 333 -20.38 19.34 13.12
CA THR A 333 -20.37 17.90 13.37
C THR A 333 -20.47 17.17 12.04
N ARG A 334 -19.56 16.23 11.80
CA ARG A 334 -19.65 15.31 10.66
C ARG A 334 -19.83 13.89 11.16
N GLN A 335 -20.54 13.09 10.36
CA GLN A 335 -20.78 11.68 10.62
C GLN A 335 -20.45 10.91 9.35
N GLU A 336 -19.44 10.06 9.44
CA GLU A 336 -19.10 9.13 8.37
C GLU A 336 -20.15 8.03 8.30
N SER A 337 -20.49 7.58 7.09
CA SER A 337 -21.37 6.45 6.85
C SER A 337 -20.68 5.45 5.92
N LEU A 338 -20.97 4.16 6.12
CA LEU A 338 -20.53 3.06 5.28
C LEU A 338 -21.76 2.33 4.75
N TRP A 339 -21.89 2.22 3.43
CA TRP A 339 -22.89 1.39 2.77
C TRP A 339 -22.24 0.09 2.31
N MET A 340 -22.90 -1.06 2.49
CA MET A 340 -22.39 -2.40 2.15
C MET A 340 -23.47 -3.27 1.48
N ASN A 341 -23.08 -4.06 0.47
CA ASN A 341 -24.00 -4.95 -0.27
C ASN A 341 -24.08 -6.40 0.27
N TYR A 342 -23.26 -6.72 1.26
CA TYR A 342 -23.25 -8.00 2.00
C TYR A 342 -23.85 -7.80 3.36
#